data_AF-H0J6P1-F1
#
_entry.id   AF-H0J6P1-F1
#
_cell.length_a   1.000
_cell.length_b   1.000
_cell.length_c   1.000
_cell.angle_alpha   90.00
_cell.angle_beta   90.00
_cell.angle_gamma   90.00
#
_symmetry.space_group_name_H-M   'P 1'
#
loop_
_entity.id
_entity.type
_entity.pdbx_description
1 polymer ?
#
loop_
_entity_poly.entity_id
_entity_poly.type
_entity_poly.pdbx_seq_one_letter_code
_entity_poly.pdbx_strand_id
1 'polypeptide(L)'
;YKEYIELSESFNPPLQKRAGTIGNDVWIGSNVTIMRGVNVGHGAVIGAGALVTKDVKPYEIVGGVPSKTIKFRFSEEVIDRLLKSKWWDYSLPSLSGLDFASPEKALDEIENRKEKNLMSLANRDKYLYFNGRVKLIK
;
A
#
# COMPACT_ATOMS: atom_id res chain seq x y z
N TYR A 1 -26.52 27.10 29.33
CA TYR A 1 -26.58 25.62 29.24
C TYR A 1 -27.51 25.14 28.12
N LYS A 2 -28.80 25.50 28.05
CA LYS A 2 -29.69 25.13 26.93
C LYS A 2 -29.19 25.62 25.56
N GLU A 3 -28.76 26.88 25.48
CA GLU A 3 -28.20 27.50 24.28
C GLU A 3 -26.96 26.76 23.73
N TYR A 4 -26.11 26.21 24.60
CA TYR A 4 -24.94 25.41 24.21
C TYR A 4 -25.34 24.05 23.60
N ILE A 5 -26.43 23.45 24.09
CA ILE A 5 -26.95 22.18 23.56
C ILE A 5 -27.54 22.41 22.16
N GLU A 6 -28.35 23.46 21.99
CA GLU A 6 -28.92 23.84 20.68
C GLU A 6 -27.82 24.19 19.64
N LEU A 7 -26.74 24.86 20.06
CA LEU A 7 -25.56 25.11 19.23
C LEU A 7 -24.84 23.82 18.84
N SER A 8 -24.76 22.84 19.74
CA SER A 8 -24.13 21.54 19.45
C SER A 8 -24.96 20.67 18.51
N GLU A 9 -26.29 20.72 18.61
CA GLU A 9 -27.22 19.97 17.76
C GLU A 9 -27.35 20.58 16.35
N SER A 10 -27.14 21.88 16.22
CA SER A 10 -27.13 22.59 14.93
C SER A 10 -25.75 22.61 14.24
N PHE A 11 -24.69 22.19 14.94
CA PHE A 11 -23.34 22.12 14.38
C PHE A 11 -23.17 20.89 13.48
N ASN A 12 -23.40 21.07 12.18
CA ASN A 12 -23.08 20.08 11.15
C ASN A 12 -21.76 20.48 10.48
N PRO A 13 -20.59 20.06 10.99
CA PRO A 13 -19.32 20.40 10.37
C PRO A 13 -19.29 19.86 8.94
N PRO A 14 -18.67 20.57 7.98
CA PRO A 14 -18.53 20.05 6.62
C PRO A 14 -17.92 18.65 6.70
N LEU A 15 -18.53 17.68 6.02
CA LEU A 15 -18.07 16.29 5.97
C LEU A 15 -16.58 16.31 5.66
N GLN A 16 -15.75 16.04 6.67
CA GLN A 16 -14.32 16.03 6.49
C GLN A 16 -14.02 14.97 5.43
N LYS A 17 -13.19 15.31 4.41
CA LYS A 17 -12.70 14.30 3.47
C LYS A 17 -12.21 13.09 4.26
N ARG A 18 -12.70 11.91 3.87
CA ARG A 18 -12.36 10.63 4.50
C ARG A 18 -10.85 10.49 4.58
N ALA A 19 -10.37 9.70 5.55
CA ALA A 19 -8.95 9.39 5.64
C ALA A 19 -8.47 8.79 4.30
N GLY A 20 -7.31 9.25 3.84
CA GLY A 20 -6.65 8.64 2.69
C GLY A 20 -6.17 7.24 3.04
N THR A 21 -5.90 6.41 2.03
CA THR A 21 -5.36 5.06 2.22
C THR A 21 -3.97 4.96 1.61
N ILE A 22 -3.11 4.14 2.22
CA ILE A 22 -1.81 3.77 1.67
C ILE A 22 -1.81 2.26 1.49
N GLY A 23 -1.57 1.80 0.27
CA GLY A 23 -1.50 0.39 -0.06
C GLY A 23 -0.24 -0.31 0.47
N ASN A 24 -0.21 -1.63 0.35
CA ASN A 24 0.98 -2.45 0.56
C ASN A 24 2.07 -2.19 -0.50
N ASP A 25 3.33 -2.44 -0.14
CA ASP A 25 4.52 -2.27 -0.99
C ASP A 25 4.73 -0.83 -1.53
N VAL A 26 4.20 0.18 -0.84
CA VAL A 26 4.40 1.58 -1.22
C VAL A 26 5.76 2.06 -0.74
N TRP A 27 6.54 2.68 -1.63
CA TRP A 27 7.77 3.39 -1.27
C TRP A 27 7.54 4.90 -1.26
N ILE A 28 7.76 5.53 -0.10
CA ILE A 28 7.59 6.98 0.09
C ILE A 28 8.97 7.59 0.40
N GLY A 29 9.41 8.48 -0.48
CA GLY A 29 10.65 9.22 -0.30
C GLY A 29 10.59 10.22 0.84
N SER A 30 11.75 10.78 1.20
CA SER A 30 11.86 11.77 2.27
C SER A 30 11.11 13.06 1.93
N ASN A 31 10.54 13.71 2.96
CA ASN A 31 9.89 15.02 2.86
C ASN A 31 8.73 15.08 1.85
N VAL A 32 7.94 14.01 1.74
CA VAL A 32 6.74 13.96 0.92
C VAL A 32 5.54 14.51 1.70
N THR A 33 4.70 15.30 1.02
CA THR A 33 3.41 15.76 1.54
C THR A 33 2.28 15.12 0.74
N ILE A 34 1.41 14.36 1.41
CA ILE A 34 0.22 13.74 0.80
C ILE A 34 -1.02 14.45 1.33
N MET A 35 -1.84 15.02 0.44
CA MET A 35 -3.05 15.74 0.82
C MET A 35 -4.08 14.80 1.44
N ARG A 36 -4.84 15.30 2.42
CA ARG A 36 -5.89 14.54 3.11
C ARG A 36 -6.90 13.96 2.11
N GLY A 37 -7.17 12.66 2.27
CA GLY A 37 -8.14 11.92 1.46
C GLY A 37 -7.59 11.38 0.14
N VAL A 38 -6.29 11.56 -0.14
CA VAL A 38 -5.63 10.91 -1.28
C VAL A 38 -5.41 9.43 -1.00
N ASN A 39 -5.73 8.59 -1.98
CA ASN A 39 -5.42 7.16 -1.97
C ASN A 39 -4.13 6.90 -2.73
N VAL A 40 -3.23 6.14 -2.11
CA VAL A 40 -1.97 5.68 -2.72
C VAL A 40 -2.07 4.18 -2.97
N GLY A 41 -2.12 3.80 -4.24
CA GLY A 41 -2.28 2.42 -4.67
C GLY A 41 -1.12 1.50 -4.28
N HIS A 42 -1.38 0.20 -4.27
CA HIS A 42 -0.37 -0.84 -3.97
C HIS A 42 0.86 -0.71 -4.88
N GLY A 43 2.05 -0.87 -4.31
CA GLY A 43 3.29 -0.83 -5.08
C GLY A 43 3.68 0.56 -5.59
N ALA A 44 2.94 1.63 -5.28
CA ALA A 44 3.25 2.98 -5.77
C ALA A 44 4.58 3.50 -5.21
N VAL A 45 5.21 4.41 -5.96
CA VAL A 45 6.44 5.09 -5.58
C VAL A 45 6.22 6.59 -5.57
N ILE A 46 6.48 7.21 -4.43
CA ILE A 46 6.42 8.67 -4.29
C ILE A 46 7.84 9.20 -4.12
N GLY A 47 8.33 9.94 -5.12
CA GLY A 47 9.65 10.56 -5.08
C GLY A 47 9.80 11.57 -3.96
N ALA A 48 11.02 11.75 -3.45
CA ALA A 48 11.31 12.68 -2.37
C ALA A 48 10.87 14.12 -2.71
N GLY A 49 10.37 14.85 -1.70
CA GLY A 49 9.90 16.23 -1.85
C GLY A 49 8.57 16.39 -2.60
N ALA A 50 7.87 15.31 -2.96
CA ALA A 50 6.64 15.42 -3.75
C ALA A 50 5.45 15.99 -2.96
N LEU A 51 4.62 16.81 -3.63
CA LEU A 51 3.32 17.26 -3.12
C LEU A 51 2.20 16.51 -3.85
N VAL A 52 1.65 15.49 -3.21
CA VAL A 52 0.63 14.61 -3.80
C VAL A 52 -0.77 15.16 -3.51
N THR A 53 -1.41 15.69 -4.56
CA THR A 53 -2.74 16.33 -4.47
C THR A 53 -3.88 15.47 -5.03
N LYS A 54 -3.56 14.34 -5.67
CA LYS A 54 -4.52 13.43 -6.33
C LYS A 54 -4.15 11.98 -6.04
N ASP A 55 -5.12 11.10 -6.21
CA ASP A 55 -4.91 9.65 -6.05
C ASP A 55 -3.79 9.15 -6.98
N VAL A 56 -2.98 8.25 -6.43
CA VAL A 56 -1.85 7.60 -7.11
C VAL A 56 -2.25 6.17 -7.42
N LYS A 57 -2.14 5.78 -8.69
CA LYS A 57 -2.52 4.44 -9.16
C LYS A 57 -1.55 3.37 -8.62
N PRO A 58 -1.97 2.11 -8.54
CA PRO A 58 -1.06 1.03 -8.19
C PRO A 58 0.15 0.98 -9.11
N TYR A 59 1.33 0.77 -8.53
CA TYR A 59 2.63 0.71 -9.21
C TYR A 59 3.02 1.96 -10.01
N GLU A 60 2.30 3.06 -9.82
CA GLU A 60 2.64 4.36 -10.41
C GLU A 60 3.80 5.00 -9.66
N ILE A 61 4.72 5.61 -10.40
CA ILE A 61 5.82 6.41 -9.88
C ILE A 61 5.47 7.88 -10.10
N VAL A 62 5.36 8.64 -9.00
CA VAL A 62 5.03 10.08 -9.03
C VAL A 62 6.12 10.91 -8.36
N GLY A 63 6.28 12.16 -8.78
CA GLY A 63 7.22 13.10 -8.15
C GLY A 63 6.96 14.56 -8.54
N GLY A 64 7.57 15.49 -7.79
CA GLY A 64 7.47 16.94 -8.02
C GLY A 64 6.38 17.66 -7.20
N VAL A 65 6.27 18.98 -7.40
CA VAL A 65 5.34 19.87 -6.69
C VAL A 65 4.58 20.74 -7.71
N PRO A 66 3.28 20.49 -7.97
CA PRO A 66 2.52 19.30 -7.56
C PRO A 66 3.05 18.02 -8.23
N SER A 67 2.79 16.87 -7.61
CA SER A 67 3.27 15.59 -8.11
C SER A 67 2.67 15.25 -9.47
N LYS A 68 3.50 14.78 -10.40
CA LYS A 68 3.09 14.25 -11.70
C LYS A 68 3.56 12.81 -11.86
N THR A 69 2.85 12.04 -12.67
CA THR A 69 3.26 10.72 -13.13
C THR A 69 4.59 10.82 -13.87
N ILE A 70 5.56 10.01 -13.46
CA ILE A 70 6.85 9.84 -14.12
C ILE A 70 6.78 8.63 -15.05
N LYS A 71 6.40 7.47 -14.51
CA LYS A 71 6.18 6.21 -15.23
C LYS A 71 5.47 5.20 -14.33
N PHE A 72 5.20 4.01 -14.84
CA PHE A 72 4.84 2.85 -14.02
C PHE A 72 6.07 1.96 -13.74
N ARG A 73 6.05 1.20 -12.64
CA ARG A 73 7.12 0.25 -12.30
C ARG A 73 7.23 -0.88 -13.32
N PHE A 74 6.09 -1.37 -13.84
CA PHE A 74 5.97 -2.55 -14.69
C PHE A 74 4.96 -2.32 -15.84
N SER A 75 4.83 -3.31 -16.74
CA SER A 75 3.76 -3.30 -17.74
C SER A 75 2.39 -3.48 -17.09
N GLU A 76 1.33 -3.11 -17.81
CA GLU A 76 -0.05 -3.25 -17.33
C GLU A 76 -0.41 -4.71 -17.02
N GLU A 77 0.07 -5.68 -17.83
CA GLU A 77 -0.19 -7.09 -17.58
C GLU A 77 0.45 -7.57 -16.27
N VAL A 78 1.68 -7.14 -15.99
CA VAL A 78 2.39 -7.51 -14.76
C VAL A 78 1.72 -6.87 -13.54
N ILE A 79 1.27 -5.61 -13.66
CA ILE A 79 0.54 -4.92 -12.60
C ILE A 79 -0.75 -5.66 -12.23
N ASP A 80 -1.53 -6.06 -13.23
CA ASP A 80 -2.78 -6.80 -13.01
C ASP A 80 -2.53 -8.14 -12.31
N ARG A 81 -1.52 -8.91 -12.75
CA ARG A 81 -1.11 -10.16 -12.09
C ARG A 81 -0.68 -9.92 -10.64
N LEU A 82 0.12 -8.89 -10.38
CA LEU A 82 0.54 -8.55 -9.02
C LEU A 82 -0.64 -8.17 -8.12
N LEU A 83 -1.58 -7.37 -8.62
CA LEU A 83 -2.78 -6.99 -7.88
C LEU A 83 -3.68 -8.18 -7.57
N LYS A 84 -3.87 -9.08 -8.54
CA LYS A 84 -4.61 -10.34 -8.36
C LYS A 84 -3.91 -11.28 -7.38
N SER A 85 -2.57 -11.32 -7.41
CA SER A 85 -1.80 -12.18 -6.53
C SER A 85 -2.00 -11.83 -5.06
N LYS A 86 -2.15 -10.53 -4.74
CA LYS A 86 -2.12 -9.98 -3.37
C LYS A 86 -1.01 -10.60 -2.53
N TRP A 87 0.19 -10.70 -3.11
CA TRP A 87 1.29 -11.47 -2.53
C TRP A 87 1.63 -11.06 -1.09
N TRP A 88 1.44 -9.79 -0.75
CA TRP A 88 1.61 -9.21 0.58
C TRP A 88 0.68 -9.78 1.66
N ASP A 89 -0.40 -10.48 1.30
CA ASP A 89 -1.31 -11.13 2.26
C ASP A 89 -0.82 -12.52 2.70
N TYR A 90 0.23 -13.07 2.07
CA TYR A 90 0.75 -14.39 2.39
C TYR A 90 1.87 -14.39 3.42
N SER A 91 2.00 -15.52 4.12
CA SER A 91 3.00 -15.72 5.16
C SER A 91 4.42 -15.78 4.58
N LEU A 92 5.41 -15.35 5.38
CA LEU A 92 6.82 -15.38 4.99
C LEU A 92 7.31 -16.77 4.53
N PRO A 93 6.94 -17.90 5.17
CA PRO A 93 7.30 -19.22 4.64
C PRO A 93 6.76 -19.49 3.24
N SER A 94 5.53 -19.03 2.93
CA SER A 94 4.92 -19.20 1.61
C SER A 94 5.64 -18.39 0.53
N LEU A 95 6.25 -17.27 0.92
CA LEU A 95 6.99 -16.37 0.05
C LEU A 95 8.51 -16.66 0.03
N SER A 96 8.98 -17.58 0.87
CA SER A 96 10.40 -17.88 1.00
C SER A 96 10.97 -18.45 -0.29
N GLY A 97 12.16 -18.00 -0.67
CA GLY A 97 12.88 -18.45 -1.87
C GLY A 97 12.34 -17.90 -3.19
N LEU A 98 11.35 -16.99 -3.19
CA LEU A 98 10.91 -16.31 -4.40
C LEU A 98 11.96 -15.27 -4.85
N ASP A 99 12.18 -15.19 -6.16
CA ASP A 99 13.02 -14.16 -6.77
C ASP A 99 12.24 -12.86 -6.99
N PHE A 100 12.19 -11.99 -5.99
CA PHE A 100 11.53 -10.69 -6.11
C PHE A 100 12.29 -9.68 -7.00
N ALA A 101 13.51 -9.99 -7.46
CA ALA A 101 14.19 -9.14 -8.44
C ALA A 101 13.55 -9.25 -9.83
N SER A 102 12.91 -10.38 -10.12
CA SER A 102 12.19 -10.65 -11.37
C SER A 102 10.69 -10.83 -11.06
N PRO A 103 9.86 -9.77 -11.12
CA PRO A 103 8.47 -9.84 -10.69
C PRO A 103 7.66 -10.88 -11.47
N GLU A 104 7.96 -11.10 -12.75
CA GLU A 104 7.32 -12.12 -13.58
C GLU A 104 7.60 -13.53 -13.07
N LYS A 105 8.87 -13.85 -12.76
CA LYS A 105 9.24 -15.17 -12.23
C LYS A 105 8.65 -15.39 -10.83
N ALA A 106 8.64 -14.34 -10.00
CA ALA A 106 8.00 -14.42 -8.69
C ALA A 106 6.49 -14.71 -8.83
N LEU A 107 5.81 -14.07 -9.78
CA LEU A 107 4.40 -14.32 -10.07
C LEU A 107 4.15 -15.75 -10.53
N ASP A 108 4.93 -16.24 -11.50
CA ASP A 108 4.81 -17.61 -12.02
C ASP A 108 4.92 -18.65 -10.87
N GLU A 109 5.88 -18.45 -9.97
CA GLU A 109 6.08 -19.32 -8.83
C GLU A 109 4.99 -19.16 -7.75
N ILE A 110 4.49 -17.94 -7.51
CA ILE A 110 3.36 -17.71 -6.61
C ILE A 110 2.11 -18.41 -7.15
N GLU A 111 1.83 -18.31 -8.43
CA GLU A 111 0.69 -18.95 -9.09
C GLU A 111 0.80 -20.47 -8.98
N ASN A 112 1.97 -21.04 -9.28
CA ASN A 112 2.27 -22.47 -9.11
C ASN A 112 2.06 -22.95 -7.66
N ARG A 113 2.52 -22.18 -6.66
CA ARG A 113 2.32 -22.51 -5.23
C ARG A 113 0.86 -22.44 -4.81
N LYS A 114 0.07 -21.52 -5.38
CA LYS A 114 -1.38 -21.44 -5.14
C LYS A 114 -2.10 -22.67 -5.67
N GLU A 115 -1.77 -23.11 -6.88
CA GLU A 115 -2.35 -24.31 -7.49
C GLU A 115 -2.03 -25.58 -6.67
N LYS A 116 -0.83 -25.64 -6.09
CA LYS A 116 -0.41 -26.73 -5.20
C LYS A 116 -0.94 -26.61 -3.77
N ASN A 117 -1.72 -25.58 -3.47
CA ASN A 117 -2.27 -25.27 -2.14
C ASN A 117 -1.20 -25.15 -1.03
N LEU A 118 -0.02 -24.62 -1.40
CA LEU A 118 1.13 -24.42 -0.50
C LEU A 118 1.16 -23.02 0.14
N MET A 119 0.15 -22.19 -0.13
CA MET A 119 0.10 -20.81 0.33
C MET A 119 -0.75 -20.68 1.60
N SER A 120 -0.19 -20.04 2.62
CA SER A 120 -0.91 -19.69 3.85
C SER A 120 -0.95 -18.18 4.03
N LEU A 121 -2.06 -17.67 4.56
CA LEU A 121 -2.20 -16.23 4.86
C LEU A 121 -1.27 -15.82 6.01
N ALA A 122 -0.76 -14.59 5.93
CA ALA A 122 0.02 -14.00 7.00
C ALA A 122 -0.88 -13.77 8.23
N ASN A 123 -0.46 -14.28 9.37
CA ASN A 123 -1.01 -13.85 10.65
C ASN A 123 -0.23 -12.60 11.11
N ARG A 124 -0.82 -11.42 10.90
CA ARG A 124 -0.16 -10.12 11.15
C ARG A 124 0.06 -9.84 12.64
N ASP A 125 -0.71 -10.48 13.52
CA ASP A 125 -0.56 -10.35 14.98
C ASP A 125 0.53 -11.28 15.53
N LYS A 126 1.07 -12.18 14.70
CA LYS A 126 2.01 -13.22 15.12
C LYS A 126 3.48 -12.80 14.97
N TYR A 127 3.78 -11.73 14.25
CA TYR A 127 5.15 -11.38 13.89
C TYR A 127 5.46 -9.91 14.19
N LEU A 128 6.56 -9.65 14.89
CA LEU A 128 7.12 -8.33 15.12
C LEU A 128 8.44 -8.19 14.34
N TYR A 129 8.56 -7.15 13.53
CA TYR A 129 9.84 -6.79 12.92
C TYR A 129 10.59 -5.83 13.85
N PHE A 130 11.76 -6.23 14.35
CA PHE A 130 12.59 -5.40 15.24
C PHE A 130 14.07 -5.63 14.94
N ASN A 131 14.83 -4.55 14.73
CA ASN A 131 16.27 -4.57 14.41
C ASN A 131 16.64 -5.53 13.26
N GLY A 132 15.94 -5.45 12.14
CA GLY A 132 16.25 -6.24 10.94
C GLY A 132 15.85 -7.72 11.03
N ARG A 133 15.18 -8.14 12.11
CA ARG A 133 14.77 -9.54 12.32
C ARG A 133 13.27 -9.62 12.58
N VAL A 134 12.63 -10.62 11.98
CA VAL A 134 11.25 -11.01 12.28
C VAL A 134 11.27 -11.93 13.51
N LYS A 135 10.55 -11.55 14.56
CA LYS A 135 10.32 -12.38 15.75
C LYS A 135 8.86 -12.81 15.83
N LEU A 136 8.62 -14.03 16.30
CA LEU A 136 7.27 -14.46 16.67
C LEU A 136 6.84 -13.75 17.95
N ILE A 137 5.67 -13.15 17.95
CA ILE A 137 5.01 -12.66 19.16
C ILE A 137 4.42 -13.90 19.85
N LYS A 138 4.93 -14.22 21.05
CA LYS A 138 4.40 -15.28 21.92
C LYS A 138 3.23 -14.76 22.73
#